data_AF-A0A2V9KA66-F1
#
_entry.id   AF-A0A2V9KA66-F1
#
_cell.length_a   1.000
_cell.length_b   1.000
_cell.length_c   1.000
_cell.angle_alpha   90.00
_cell.angle_beta   90.00
_cell.angle_gamma   90.00
#
_symmetry.space_group_name_H-M   'P 1'
#
loop_
_entity.id
_entity.type
_entity.pdbx_description
1 polymer ?
#
loop_
_entity_poly.entity_id
_entity_poly.type
_entity_poly.pdbx_seq_one_letter_code
_entity_poly.pdbx_strand_id
1 'polypeptide(L)'
;MNLYIADHIANLGTNVFVLDQFHWTSSNEDWLKERRRNRPIRVEDYDFVKDSLRGYKNIGAEAWLWPRPNARYRSHIIDEISFQAVTPSMIDIGQQQVEFGRYISETDYLHSSAVCFIGQDLVKEFFPNTDPLDKEVLLNGLPFRVIGVAKALGNTFGQSQDKFALIPLSTIRCTSSKTRSAL
;
A
#
# COMPACT_ATOMS: atom_id res chain seq x y z
N MET A 1 0.49 -14.59 -15.78
CA MET A 1 0.24 -13.14 -15.66
C MET A 1 -0.38 -12.91 -14.29
N ASN A 2 0.23 -12.10 -13.43
CA ASN A 2 -0.43 -11.67 -12.19
C ASN A 2 -1.53 -10.68 -12.55
N LEU A 3 -2.75 -11.20 -12.74
CA LEU A 3 -3.93 -10.43 -13.19
C LEU A 3 -4.23 -9.19 -12.35
N TYR A 4 -3.84 -9.22 -11.07
CA TYR A 4 -4.10 -8.15 -10.11
C TYR A 4 -3.38 -6.83 -10.44
N ILE A 5 -2.19 -6.91 -11.05
CA ILE A 5 -1.37 -5.72 -11.37
C ILE A 5 -1.77 -5.12 -12.73
N ALA A 6 -2.24 -5.96 -13.66
CA ALA A 6 -2.79 -5.49 -14.93
C ALA A 6 -4.05 -4.63 -14.73
N ASP A 7 -4.89 -4.96 -13.75
CA ASP A 7 -6.05 -4.16 -13.37
C ASP A 7 -5.66 -2.82 -12.72
N HIS A 8 -4.60 -2.82 -11.90
CA HIS A 8 -4.10 -1.60 -11.27
C HIS A 8 -3.63 -0.58 -12.32
N ILE A 9 -2.85 -1.01 -13.33
CA ILE A 9 -2.35 -0.12 -14.39
C ILE A 9 -3.45 0.30 -15.37
N ALA A 10 -4.38 -0.59 -15.71
CA ALA A 10 -5.48 -0.29 -16.62
C ALA A 10 -6.32 0.90 -16.15
N ASN A 11 -6.38 1.13 -14.84
CA ASN A 11 -7.23 2.15 -14.25
C ASN A 11 -6.50 3.44 -13.80
N LEU A 12 -5.17 3.51 -13.88
CA LEU A 12 -4.39 4.72 -13.55
C LEU A 12 -4.45 5.80 -14.66
N GLY A 13 -5.01 5.46 -15.83
CA GLY A 13 -5.18 6.36 -16.96
C GLY A 13 -3.98 6.41 -17.91
N THR A 14 -4.10 7.14 -19.02
CA THR A 14 -3.12 7.12 -20.13
C THR A 14 -1.82 7.88 -19.86
N ASN A 15 -1.71 8.58 -18.73
CA ASN A 15 -0.60 9.48 -18.42
C ASN A 15 0.17 9.09 -17.14
N VAL A 16 0.09 7.81 -16.74
CA VAL A 16 0.82 7.29 -15.58
C VAL A 16 1.91 6.33 -16.04
N PHE A 17 3.13 6.61 -15.63
CA PHE A 17 4.28 5.74 -15.82
C PHE A 17 4.57 5.02 -14.51
N VAL A 18 4.67 3.70 -14.56
CA VAL A 18 4.99 2.86 -13.40
C VAL A 18 6.40 2.32 -13.57
N LEU A 19 7.26 2.55 -12.58
CA LEU A 19 8.57 1.93 -12.47
C LEU A 19 8.47 0.80 -11.45
N ASP A 20 8.69 -0.43 -11.89
CA ASP A 20 8.65 -1.63 -11.04
C ASP A 20 10.01 -2.35 -11.10
N GLN A 21 10.39 -2.98 -9.98
CA GLN A 21 11.62 -3.75 -9.87
C GLN A 21 11.58 -5.04 -10.71
N PHE A 22 10.40 -5.61 -10.97
CA PHE A 22 10.24 -6.89 -11.66
C PHE A 22 9.52 -6.72 -13.00
N HIS A 23 9.86 -7.54 -14.00
CA HIS A 23 9.01 -7.62 -15.20
C HIS A 23 7.77 -8.44 -14.85
N TRP A 24 6.64 -7.76 -14.96
CA TRP A 24 5.28 -8.20 -14.69
C TRP A 24 4.78 -9.43 -15.49
N THR A 25 5.51 -9.84 -16.54
CA THR A 25 5.18 -11.00 -17.41
C THR A 25 5.96 -12.28 -17.08
N SER A 26 6.82 -12.25 -16.07
CA SER A 26 7.84 -13.25 -15.86
C SER A 26 7.30 -14.52 -15.18
N SER A 27 7.70 -15.69 -15.69
CA SER A 27 7.44 -16.98 -15.04
C SER A 27 8.09 -17.05 -13.65
N ASN A 28 7.76 -18.04 -12.83
CA ASN A 28 8.35 -18.18 -11.48
C ASN A 28 9.89 -18.29 -11.53
N GLU A 29 10.45 -18.84 -12.61
CA GLU A 29 11.90 -18.89 -12.85
C GLU A 29 12.49 -17.55 -13.28
N ASP A 30 11.76 -16.77 -14.06
CA ASP A 30 12.20 -15.46 -14.54
C ASP A 30 12.15 -14.43 -13.40
N TRP A 31 11.17 -14.52 -12.50
CA TRP A 31 11.15 -13.73 -11.26
C TRP A 31 12.38 -14.01 -10.37
N LEU A 32 12.81 -15.27 -10.25
CA LEU A 32 14.03 -15.65 -9.50
C LEU A 32 15.32 -15.18 -10.18
N LYS A 33 15.33 -15.07 -11.50
CA LYS A 33 16.46 -14.52 -12.27
C LYS A 33 16.49 -12.99 -12.16
N GLU A 34 15.33 -12.34 -12.24
CA GLU A 34 15.18 -10.89 -12.09
C GLU A 34 15.51 -10.42 -10.68
N ARG A 35 15.07 -11.12 -9.64
CA ARG A 35 15.44 -10.78 -8.25
C ARG A 35 16.95 -10.85 -8.01
N ARG A 36 17.67 -11.70 -8.76
CA ARG A 36 19.13 -11.78 -8.71
C ARG A 36 19.82 -10.72 -9.56
N ARG A 37 19.16 -10.23 -10.61
CA ARG A 37 19.73 -9.32 -11.63
C ARG A 37 19.41 -7.85 -11.36
N ASN A 38 18.19 -7.56 -10.92
CA ASN A 38 17.69 -6.21 -10.74
C ASN A 38 18.05 -5.71 -9.34
N ARG A 39 18.62 -4.51 -9.29
CA ARG A 39 18.89 -3.87 -8.00
C ARG A 39 17.55 -3.52 -7.33
N PRO A 40 17.45 -3.65 -6.01
CA PRO A 40 16.30 -3.13 -5.27
C PRO A 40 16.07 -1.64 -5.57
N ILE A 41 14.81 -1.26 -5.71
CA ILE A 41 14.41 0.14 -5.79
C ILE A 41 14.33 0.64 -4.35
N ARG A 42 15.22 1.56 -3.99
CA ARG A 42 15.28 2.09 -2.64
C ARG A 42 14.58 3.43 -2.53
N VAL A 43 14.32 3.85 -1.30
CA VAL A 43 13.76 5.19 -1.02
C VAL A 43 14.70 6.27 -1.57
N GLU A 44 16.01 6.08 -1.53
CA GLU A 44 16.97 7.03 -2.09
C GLU A 44 16.85 7.14 -3.62
N ASP A 45 16.46 6.07 -4.31
CA ASP A 45 16.22 6.10 -5.75
C ASP A 45 14.94 6.90 -6.06
N TYR A 46 13.89 6.75 -5.24
CA TYR A 46 12.68 7.58 -5.34
C TYR A 46 12.99 9.07 -5.13
N ASP A 47 13.75 9.41 -4.07
CA ASP A 47 14.12 10.79 -3.79
C ASP A 47 14.95 11.39 -4.93
N PHE A 48 15.91 10.62 -5.48
CA PHE A 48 16.70 11.05 -6.63
C PHE A 48 15.84 11.36 -7.86
N VAL A 49 14.87 10.49 -8.19
CA VAL A 49 13.97 10.71 -9.32
C VAL A 49 13.06 11.91 -9.06
N LYS A 50 12.51 12.03 -7.84
CA LYS A 50 11.65 13.17 -7.46
C LYS A 50 12.35 14.52 -7.63
N ASP A 51 13.62 14.59 -7.25
CA ASP A 51 14.42 15.82 -7.30
C ASP A 51 14.96 16.13 -8.70
N SER A 52 15.31 15.10 -9.46
CA SER A 52 15.97 15.24 -10.77
C SER A 52 14.97 15.37 -11.94
N LEU A 53 13.81 14.71 -11.85
CA LEU A 53 12.83 14.71 -12.93
C LEU A 53 12.15 16.08 -13.03
N ARG A 54 11.95 16.55 -14.26
CA ARG A 54 11.18 17.78 -14.56
C ARG A 54 9.97 17.42 -15.40
N GLY A 55 8.88 18.17 -15.25
CA GLY A 55 7.68 18.03 -16.09
C GLY A 55 6.68 16.96 -15.67
N TYR A 56 6.82 16.35 -14.48
CA TYR A 56 5.75 15.53 -13.91
C TYR A 56 4.72 16.40 -13.18
N LYS A 57 3.46 15.95 -13.15
CA LYS A 57 2.41 16.59 -12.35
C LYS A 57 2.47 16.11 -10.90
N ASN A 58 2.46 14.80 -10.70
CA ASN A 58 2.56 14.13 -9.41
C ASN A 58 3.59 13.01 -9.50
N ILE A 59 4.30 12.76 -8.40
CA ILE A 59 5.19 11.61 -8.25
C ILE A 59 4.94 10.97 -6.89
N GLY A 60 4.80 9.64 -6.89
CA GLY A 60 4.56 8.86 -5.69
C GLY A 60 5.35 7.57 -5.74
N ALA A 61 5.53 7.00 -4.56
CA ALA A 61 6.04 5.65 -4.37
C ALA A 61 5.06 4.86 -3.52
N GLU A 62 4.99 3.57 -3.83
CA GLU A 62 4.33 2.55 -3.05
C GLU A 62 5.25 1.35 -2.89
N ALA A 63 5.14 0.68 -1.75
CA ALA A 63 5.84 -0.57 -1.48
C ALA A 63 4.83 -1.58 -0.96
N TRP A 64 4.77 -2.73 -1.63
CA TRP A 64 3.90 -3.83 -1.25
C TRP A 64 4.62 -4.72 -0.26
N LEU A 65 4.02 -4.94 0.91
CA LEU A 65 4.59 -5.83 1.90
C LEU A 65 4.20 -7.27 1.59
N TRP A 66 5.22 -8.09 1.35
CA TRP A 66 5.11 -9.52 1.11
C TRP A 66 5.92 -10.32 2.13
N PRO A 67 5.40 -11.46 2.64
CA PRO A 67 4.07 -12.02 2.38
C PRO A 67 2.93 -11.12 2.91
N ARG A 68 1.71 -11.29 2.38
CA ARG A 68 0.53 -10.56 2.87
C ARG A 68 0.31 -10.88 4.34
N PRO A 69 0.36 -9.89 5.24
CA PRO A 69 0.23 -10.15 6.66
C PRO A 69 -1.24 -10.20 7.08
N ASN A 70 -1.44 -10.61 8.34
CA ASN A 70 -2.73 -10.53 8.97
C ASN A 70 -3.03 -9.11 9.49
N ALA A 71 -4.31 -8.84 9.67
CA ALA A 71 -4.82 -7.71 10.45
C ALA A 71 -5.61 -8.23 11.66
N ARG A 72 -5.54 -7.53 12.78
CA ARG A 72 -6.27 -7.90 14.00
C ARG A 72 -6.89 -6.69 14.67
N TYR A 73 -8.13 -6.84 15.10
CA TYR A 73 -8.81 -5.91 15.98
C TYR A 73 -9.57 -6.67 17.06
N ARG A 74 -9.18 -6.45 18.33
CA ARG A 74 -9.72 -7.20 19.48
C ARG A 74 -9.58 -8.72 19.27
N SER A 75 -10.69 -9.44 19.24
CA SER A 75 -10.77 -10.90 19.01
C SER A 75 -10.90 -11.29 17.54
N HIS A 76 -11.04 -10.33 16.61
CA HIS A 76 -11.22 -10.61 15.18
C HIS A 76 -9.87 -10.54 14.45
N ILE A 77 -9.63 -11.53 13.59
CA ILE A 77 -8.40 -11.65 12.80
C ILE A 77 -8.80 -11.84 11.33
N ILE A 78 -8.13 -11.11 10.46
CA ILE A 78 -8.17 -11.28 9.01
C ILE A 78 -6.80 -11.82 8.61
N ASP A 79 -6.74 -13.03 8.07
CA ASP A 79 -5.48 -13.76 7.86
C ASP A 79 -4.55 -13.11 6.84
N GLU A 80 -5.10 -12.57 5.76
CA GLU A 80 -4.34 -11.91 4.70
C GLU A 80 -5.03 -10.62 4.27
N ILE A 81 -4.28 -9.52 4.32
CA ILE A 81 -4.68 -8.23 3.75
C ILE A 81 -3.64 -7.75 2.74
N SER A 82 -4.08 -6.97 1.74
CA SER A 82 -3.15 -6.19 0.94
C SER A 82 -2.56 -5.09 1.81
N PHE A 83 -1.28 -5.21 2.15
CA PHE A 83 -0.61 -4.24 3.02
C PHE A 83 0.44 -3.47 2.23
N GLN A 84 0.24 -2.16 2.14
CA GLN A 84 1.08 -1.29 1.32
C GLN A 84 1.56 -0.10 2.13
N ALA A 85 2.75 0.36 1.84
CA ALA A 85 3.29 1.59 2.37
C ALA A 85 3.38 2.61 1.24
N VAL A 86 2.81 3.80 1.43
CA VAL A 86 2.61 4.78 0.36
C VAL A 86 3.10 6.17 0.74
N THR A 87 3.49 6.93 -0.27
CA THR A 87 3.71 8.39 -0.15
C THR A 87 2.37 9.16 -0.15
N PRO A 88 2.29 10.34 0.48
CA PRO A 88 1.06 11.12 0.55
C PRO A 88 0.46 11.47 -0.83
N SER A 89 1.32 11.71 -1.82
CA SER A 89 0.94 12.03 -3.20
C SER A 89 0.19 10.90 -3.92
N MET A 90 0.19 9.67 -3.39
CA MET A 90 -0.57 8.57 -3.99
C MET A 90 -2.08 8.79 -3.97
N ILE A 91 -2.61 9.71 -3.16
CA ILE A 91 -4.03 10.06 -3.23
C ILE A 91 -4.43 10.67 -4.58
N ASP A 92 -3.50 11.38 -5.24
CA ASP A 92 -3.76 12.04 -6.52
C ASP A 92 -3.34 11.19 -7.73
N ILE A 93 -2.70 10.04 -7.49
CA ILE A 93 -2.19 9.12 -8.52
C ILE A 93 -3.01 7.83 -8.54
N GLY A 94 -3.29 7.27 -7.36
CA GLY A 94 -3.99 6.01 -7.17
C GLY A 94 -5.50 6.13 -7.35
N GLN A 95 -6.19 5.01 -7.21
CA GLN A 95 -7.65 4.91 -7.38
C GLN A 95 -8.43 5.20 -6.09
N GLN A 96 -7.75 5.17 -4.94
CA GLN A 96 -8.38 5.28 -3.64
C GLN A 96 -8.98 6.68 -3.45
N GLN A 97 -10.22 6.73 -3.00
CA GLN A 97 -10.88 7.97 -2.59
C GLN A 97 -11.21 7.90 -1.10
N VAL A 98 -11.14 9.02 -0.39
CA VAL A 98 -11.54 9.08 1.02
C VAL A 98 -13.07 9.06 1.12
N GLU A 99 -13.61 8.16 1.95
CA GLU A 99 -15.01 8.17 2.37
C GLU A 99 -15.17 8.86 3.73
N PHE A 100 -14.34 8.47 4.69
CA PHE A 100 -14.33 9.02 6.05
C PHE A 100 -12.91 9.36 6.51
N GLY A 101 -12.80 10.37 7.38
CA GLY A 101 -11.52 10.82 7.94
C GLY A 101 -10.64 11.50 6.90
N ARG A 102 -9.39 11.08 6.79
CA ARG A 102 -8.40 11.65 5.86
C ARG A 102 -7.43 10.60 5.34
N TYR A 103 -6.79 10.93 4.22
CA TYR A 103 -5.64 10.16 3.73
C TYR A 103 -4.36 10.46 4.54
N ILE A 104 -3.29 9.71 4.24
CA ILE A 104 -1.95 9.93 4.78
C ILE A 104 -1.46 11.32 4.35
N SER A 105 -0.98 12.11 5.30
CA SER A 105 -0.48 13.47 5.07
C SER A 105 1.05 13.53 5.04
N GLU A 106 1.60 14.63 4.53
CA GLU A 106 3.04 14.93 4.59
C GLU A 106 3.57 14.90 6.02
N THR A 107 2.80 15.38 6.99
CA THR A 107 3.17 15.36 8.41
C THR A 107 3.28 13.93 8.94
N ASP A 108 2.35 13.04 8.58
CA ASP A 108 2.42 11.63 8.98
C ASP A 108 3.63 10.94 8.36
N TYR A 109 3.93 11.28 7.11
CA TYR A 109 5.08 10.77 6.38
C TYR A 109 6.41 11.24 7.00
N LEU A 110 6.57 12.54 7.25
CA LEU A 110 7.75 13.13 7.89
C LEU A 110 8.03 12.56 9.29
N HIS A 111 6.99 12.28 10.08
CA HIS A 111 7.13 11.77 11.44
C HIS A 111 7.09 10.24 11.55
N SER A 112 6.95 9.52 10.43
CA SER A 112 6.74 8.07 10.41
C SER A 112 5.64 7.64 11.38
N SER A 113 4.53 8.39 11.37
CA SER A 113 3.41 8.17 12.28
C SER A 113 2.85 6.75 12.11
N ALA A 114 2.54 6.09 13.23
CA ALA A 114 1.87 4.80 13.26
C ALA A 114 0.37 4.95 12.99
N VAL A 115 0.03 5.37 11.77
CA VAL A 115 -1.34 5.59 11.29
C VAL A 115 -1.62 4.74 10.06
N CYS A 116 -2.89 4.40 9.84
CA CYS A 116 -3.31 3.65 8.67
C CYS A 116 -4.59 4.20 8.03
N PHE A 117 -4.70 3.99 6.73
CA PHE A 117 -5.89 4.21 5.92
C PHE A 117 -6.38 2.85 5.41
N ILE A 118 -7.65 2.51 5.66
CA ILE A 118 -8.16 1.14 5.48
C ILE A 118 -9.27 1.04 4.44
N GLY A 119 -9.37 -0.12 3.79
CA GLY A 119 -10.46 -0.44 2.87
C GLY A 119 -11.75 -0.88 3.56
N GLN A 120 -12.84 -0.91 2.81
CA GLN A 120 -14.18 -1.15 3.35
C GLN A 120 -14.38 -2.54 3.95
N ASP A 121 -13.65 -3.56 3.49
CA ASP A 121 -13.81 -4.91 4.04
C ASP A 121 -13.24 -5.01 5.46
N LEU A 122 -12.14 -4.31 5.75
CA LEU A 122 -11.63 -4.21 7.13
C LEU A 122 -12.63 -3.49 8.03
N VAL A 123 -13.34 -2.48 7.52
CA VAL A 123 -14.38 -1.77 8.27
C VAL A 123 -15.54 -2.70 8.61
N LYS A 124 -16.07 -3.44 7.62
CA LYS A 124 -17.18 -4.38 7.84
C LYS A 124 -16.82 -5.47 8.85
N GLU A 125 -15.59 -6.00 8.78
CA GLU A 125 -15.16 -7.10 9.65
C GLU A 125 -14.80 -6.64 11.07
N PHE A 126 -14.12 -5.50 11.23
CA PHE A 126 -13.65 -5.03 12.55
C PHE A 126 -14.60 -4.06 13.23
N PHE A 127 -15.39 -3.29 12.47
CA PHE A 127 -16.17 -2.16 12.96
C PHE A 127 -17.64 -2.18 12.46
N PRO A 128 -18.37 -3.32 12.52
CA PRO A 128 -19.71 -3.42 11.91
C PRO A 128 -20.74 -2.43 12.47
N ASN A 129 -20.55 -1.95 13.71
CA ASN A 129 -21.46 -1.03 14.39
C ASN A 129 -20.71 0.06 15.17
N THR A 130 -19.51 0.44 14.74
CA THR A 130 -18.68 1.40 15.47
C THR A 130 -17.88 2.25 14.49
N ASP A 131 -17.61 3.50 14.86
CA ASP A 131 -16.72 4.34 14.07
C ASP A 131 -15.29 3.76 14.06
N PRO A 132 -14.71 3.46 12.89
CA PRO A 132 -13.34 2.97 12.77
C PRO A 132 -12.30 4.05 13.08
N LEU A 133 -12.63 5.35 12.96
CA LEU A 133 -11.67 6.44 13.15
C LEU A 133 -11.11 6.47 14.58
N ASP A 134 -9.82 6.80 14.68
CA ASP A 134 -9.02 6.83 15.90
C ASP A 134 -8.93 5.51 16.67
N LYS A 135 -9.45 4.42 16.13
CA LYS A 135 -9.25 3.08 16.69
C LYS A 135 -7.88 2.55 16.30
N GLU A 136 -7.30 1.77 17.21
CA GLU A 136 -6.06 1.07 16.96
C GLU A 136 -6.36 -0.32 16.38
N VAL A 137 -5.72 -0.63 15.24
CA VAL A 137 -5.71 -1.96 14.62
C VAL A 137 -4.27 -2.47 14.58
N LEU A 138 -4.12 -3.79 14.69
CA LEU A 138 -2.81 -4.41 14.56
C LEU A 138 -2.63 -4.91 13.13
N LEU A 139 -1.65 -4.36 12.43
CA LEU A 139 -1.27 -4.76 11.08
C LEU A 139 0.11 -5.41 11.15
N ASN A 140 0.22 -6.67 10.72
CA ASN A 140 1.46 -7.45 10.89
C ASN A 140 1.97 -7.46 12.35
N GLY A 141 1.05 -7.48 13.31
CA GLY A 141 1.35 -7.45 14.74
C GLY A 141 1.81 -6.09 15.30
N LEU A 142 1.83 -5.02 14.51
CA LEU A 142 2.18 -3.66 14.95
C LEU A 142 0.93 -2.77 15.05
N PRO A 143 0.85 -1.89 16.05
CA PRO A 143 -0.30 -1.00 16.24
C PRO A 143 -0.28 0.16 15.26
N PHE A 144 -1.43 0.40 14.63
CA PHE A 144 -1.68 1.56 13.78
C PHE A 144 -3.03 2.17 14.13
N ARG A 145 -3.07 3.50 14.25
CA ARG A 145 -4.32 4.24 14.42
C ARG A 145 -4.99 4.48 13.08
N VAL A 146 -6.26 4.10 12.95
CA VAL A 146 -7.05 4.37 11.75
C VAL A 146 -7.35 5.86 11.65
N ILE A 147 -6.89 6.51 10.57
CA ILE A 147 -7.11 7.94 10.31
C ILE A 147 -8.08 8.21 9.18
N GLY A 148 -8.43 7.18 8.40
CA GLY A 148 -9.40 7.29 7.33
C GLY A 148 -9.78 5.96 6.71
N VAL A 149 -10.85 6.02 5.94
CA VAL A 149 -11.49 4.88 5.27
C VAL A 149 -11.66 5.20 3.80
N ALA A 150 -11.34 4.24 2.95
CA ALA A 150 -11.54 4.34 1.52
C ALA A 150 -13.00 4.17 1.12
N LYS A 151 -13.42 4.86 0.06
CA LYS A 151 -14.63 4.46 -0.66
C LYS A 151 -14.46 3.07 -1.22
N ALA A 152 -15.55 2.30 -1.25
CA ALA A 152 -15.55 0.97 -1.83
C ALA A 152 -15.01 1.01 -3.26
N LEU A 153 -13.91 0.31 -3.51
CA LEU A 153 -13.35 0.08 -4.83
C LEU A 153 -14.17 -0.99 -5.58
N GLY A 154 -14.84 -1.88 -4.83
CA GLY A 154 -15.69 -2.92 -5.36
C GLY A 154 -14.93 -4.19 -5.71
N ASN A 155 -15.52 -4.98 -6.61
CA ASN A 155 -14.98 -6.28 -6.98
C ASN A 155 -14.49 -6.26 -8.43
N THR A 156 -13.23 -6.65 -8.64
CA THR A 156 -12.72 -6.95 -9.98
C THR A 156 -12.58 -8.47 -10.11
N PHE A 157 -13.16 -9.05 -11.17
CA PHE A 157 -13.08 -10.49 -11.46
C PHE A 157 -13.44 -11.41 -10.28
N GLY A 158 -14.44 -11.01 -9.48
CA GLY A 158 -14.91 -11.79 -8.33
C GLY A 158 -14.01 -11.74 -7.10
N GLN A 159 -12.94 -10.93 -7.10
CA GLN A 159 -12.11 -10.66 -5.93
C GLN A 159 -12.38 -9.25 -5.42
N SER A 160 -12.49 -9.11 -4.10
CA SER A 160 -12.65 -7.79 -3.48
C SER A 160 -11.35 -7.00 -3.56
N GLN A 161 -11.46 -5.74 -3.97
CA GLN A 161 -10.37 -4.76 -3.95
C GLN A 161 -10.32 -3.98 -2.62
N ASP A 162 -11.24 -4.26 -1.69
CA ASP A 162 -11.44 -3.50 -0.46
C ASP A 162 -10.73 -4.09 0.77
N LYS A 163 -10.00 -5.21 0.60
CA LYS A 163 -9.24 -5.86 1.68
C LYS A 163 -7.79 -5.36 1.74
N PHE A 164 -7.61 -4.09 2.11
CA PHE A 164 -6.29 -3.47 2.20
C PHE A 164 -6.13 -2.52 3.39
N ALA A 165 -4.85 -2.28 3.73
CA ALA A 165 -4.44 -1.19 4.61
C ALA A 165 -3.20 -0.49 4.03
N LEU A 166 -3.23 0.85 4.06
CA LEU A 166 -2.13 1.71 3.64
C LEU A 166 -1.50 2.38 4.87
N ILE A 167 -0.17 2.40 4.92
CA ILE A 167 0.61 3.11 5.94
C ILE A 167 1.57 4.11 5.28
N PRO A 168 2.12 5.10 6.00
CA PRO A 168 3.16 5.95 5.44
C PRO A 168 4.37 5.11 5.01
N LEU A 169 4.90 5.35 3.80
CA LEU A 169 6.07 4.62 3.28
C LEU A 169 7.30 4.78 4.19
N SER A 170 7.42 5.90 4.89
CA SER A 170 8.49 6.12 5.89
C SER A 170 8.43 5.16 7.09
N THR A 171 7.26 4.59 7.39
CA THR A 171 7.04 3.65 8.51
C THR A 171 7.45 2.22 8.16
N ILE A 172 7.78 1.91 6.90
CA ILE A 172 8.08 0.55 6.44
C ILE A 172 9.26 -0.10 7.19
N ARG A 173 10.26 0.69 7.60
CA ARG A 173 11.43 0.23 8.37
C ARG A 173 11.07 -0.31 9.76
N CYS A 174 10.01 0.22 10.38
CA CYS A 174 9.53 -0.29 11.67
C CYS A 174 8.84 -1.66 11.48
N THR A 175 8.14 -1.83 10.35
CA THR A 175 7.40 -3.03 10.01
C THR A 175 8.27 -4.19 9.53
N SER A 176 9.38 -3.91 8.84
CA SER A 176 10.25 -4.93 8.23
C SER A 176 11.27 -5.58 9.18
N SER A 177 11.27 -5.23 10.47
CA SER A 177 12.29 -5.67 11.45
C SER A 177 12.36 -7.19 11.70
N LYS A 178 11.45 -7.99 11.15
CA LYS A 178 11.51 -9.48 11.18
C LYS A 178 11.91 -10.14 9.86
N THR A 179 12.08 -9.40 8.77
CA THR A 179 12.49 -10.00 7.50
C THR A 179 13.39 -9.05 6.74
N ARG A 180 14.71 -9.34 6.79
CA ARG A 180 15.70 -8.87 5.81
C ARG A 180 15.37 -9.44 4.42
N SER A 181 14.22 -9.10 3.86
CA SER A 181 13.97 -9.22 2.42
C SER A 181 14.07 -7.80 1.87
N ALA A 182 14.97 -7.65 0.91
CA ALA A 182 15.20 -6.42 0.18
C ALA A 182 13.87 -5.76 -0.21
N LEU A 183 13.66 -4.54 0.30
CA LEU A 183 13.03 -3.46 -0.45
C LEU A 183 13.93 -3.19 -1.65
#